data_AF-A0A9Q6ZDH6-F1
#
_entry.id   AF-A0A9Q6ZDH6-F1
#
_cell.length_a   1.000
_cell.length_b   1.000
_cell.length_c   1.000
_cell.angle_alpha   90.00
_cell.angle_beta   90.00
_cell.angle_gamma   90.00
#
_symmetry.space_group_name_H-M   'P 1'
#
loop_
_entity.id
_entity.type
_entity.pdbx_description
1 polymer ?
#
loop_
_entity_poly.entity_id
_entity_poly.type
_entity_poly.pdbx_seq_one_letter_code
_entity_poly.pdbx_strand_id
1 'polypeptide(L)'
;MGRYTDRSRLWELSQTFSLFVVLVVCSLFSYGAFAPLVILIAANRVSYTSWVMKSLVVLAIHILVMIVLLFLSSSSENTIDNLMNAVFLMFGSTYVFVVFMSFYIREYLERLDLKQYMKLEADVSYSYREMKDSILKLQTNEPDEKDVFSAMLAGFRAKISDVTMQENLQEMEHLASLIVEKEEERSKLFFLKHSSALESILKQYVELQDLPLVDPETEKFKTRLREVIALAKTAFENELIGMFDVEVMSMTSEADFYKNYVQAKGLI
;
A
#
# COMPACT_ATOMS: atom_id res chain seq x y z
N MET A 1 -19.31 -7.00 5.84
CA MET A 1 -18.70 -5.89 5.09
C MET A 1 -19.41 -4.58 5.40
N GLY A 2 -18.72 -3.47 5.19
CA GLY A 2 -19.23 -2.10 5.28
C GLY A 2 -20.31 -1.83 4.24
N ARG A 3 -20.97 -0.67 4.36
CA ARG A 3 -22.02 -0.25 3.42
C ARG A 3 -21.44 0.40 2.18
N TYR A 4 -20.34 1.13 2.32
CA TYR A 4 -19.73 1.92 1.24
C TYR A 4 -18.39 1.34 0.78
N THR A 5 -17.68 0.68 1.68
CA THR A 5 -16.37 0.06 1.45
C THR A 5 -16.41 -1.41 1.85
N ASP A 6 -15.44 -2.21 1.39
CA ASP A 6 -15.35 -3.62 1.83
C ASP A 6 -14.71 -3.77 3.23
N ARG A 7 -14.39 -2.65 3.90
CA ARG A 7 -13.89 -2.63 5.29
C ARG A 7 -14.96 -3.08 6.29
N SER A 8 -14.57 -3.22 7.56
CA SER A 8 -15.53 -3.54 8.62
C SER A 8 -16.45 -2.36 8.91
N ARG A 9 -17.70 -2.64 9.33
CA ARG A 9 -18.66 -1.59 9.71
C ARG A 9 -18.15 -0.70 10.85
N LEU A 10 -17.38 -1.28 11.77
CA LEU A 10 -16.75 -0.55 12.87
C LEU A 10 -15.74 0.47 12.37
N TRP A 11 -14.99 0.14 11.31
CA TRP A 11 -14.05 1.07 10.70
C TRP A 11 -14.78 2.25 10.05
N GLU A 12 -15.81 1.99 9.24
CA GLU A 12 -16.61 3.06 8.60
C GLU A 12 -17.24 3.99 9.64
N LEU A 13 -17.80 3.41 10.71
CA LEU A 13 -18.40 4.16 11.81
C LEU A 13 -17.36 5.01 12.54
N SER A 14 -16.18 4.44 12.83
CA SER A 14 -15.11 5.15 13.53
C SER A 14 -14.60 6.36 12.75
N GLN A 15 -14.36 6.21 11.44
CA GLN A 15 -13.91 7.31 10.58
C GLN A 15 -14.99 8.40 10.43
N THR A 16 -16.23 7.99 10.22
CA THR A 16 -17.40 8.88 10.17
C THR A 16 -17.56 9.66 11.47
N PHE A 17 -17.51 8.97 12.60
CA PHE A 17 -17.68 9.55 13.92
C PHE A 17 -16.58 10.56 14.22
N SER A 18 -15.32 10.20 13.95
CA SER A 18 -14.19 11.12 14.13
C SER A 18 -14.36 12.40 13.31
N LEU A 19 -14.76 12.29 12.03
CA LEU A 19 -15.01 13.43 11.16
C LEU A 19 -16.09 14.36 11.72
N PHE A 20 -17.25 13.81 12.10
CA PHE A 20 -18.37 14.60 12.59
C PHE A 20 -18.11 15.19 13.98
N VAL A 21 -17.43 14.49 14.88
CA VAL A 21 -17.08 15.02 16.20
C VAL A 21 -16.20 16.26 16.05
N VAL A 22 -15.16 16.19 15.20
CA VAL A 22 -14.28 17.34 14.96
C VAL A 22 -15.06 18.50 14.32
N LEU A 23 -15.92 18.20 13.34
CA LEU A 23 -16.75 19.21 12.68
C LEU A 23 -17.69 19.91 13.66
N VAL A 24 -18.40 19.16 14.50
CA VAL A 24 -19.35 19.69 15.49
C VAL A 24 -18.64 20.55 16.52
N VAL A 25 -17.53 20.05 17.09
CA VAL A 25 -16.76 20.80 18.10
C VAL A 25 -16.25 22.11 17.50
N CYS A 26 -15.54 22.06 16.37
CA CYS A 26 -14.98 23.27 15.75
C CYS A 26 -16.06 24.26 15.29
N SER A 27 -17.18 23.75 14.78
CA SER A 27 -18.30 24.60 14.34
C SER A 27 -18.99 25.27 15.52
N LEU A 28 -19.28 24.54 16.60
CA LEU A 28 -19.91 25.10 17.80
C LEU A 28 -19.06 26.22 18.41
N PHE A 29 -17.75 26.00 18.56
CA PHE A 29 -16.86 27.02 19.14
C PHE A 29 -16.71 28.29 18.30
N SER A 30 -16.98 28.23 16.99
CA SER A 30 -16.72 29.33 16.05
C SER A 30 -17.97 29.89 15.37
N TYR A 31 -19.17 29.50 15.81
CA TYR A 31 -20.42 29.78 15.10
C TYR A 31 -20.34 29.39 13.61
N GLY A 32 -19.66 28.27 13.32
CA GLY A 32 -19.44 27.71 11.99
C GLY A 32 -18.37 28.38 11.13
N ALA A 33 -17.72 29.45 11.58
CA ALA A 33 -16.67 30.11 10.82
C ALA A 33 -15.48 29.17 10.51
N PHE A 34 -15.17 28.23 11.40
CA PHE A 34 -14.08 27.26 11.20
C PHE A 34 -14.51 25.94 10.55
N ALA A 35 -15.79 25.73 10.26
CA ALA A 35 -16.23 24.50 9.61
C ALA A 35 -15.56 24.25 8.23
N PRO A 36 -15.35 25.27 7.37
CA PRO A 36 -14.59 25.09 6.12
C PRO A 36 -13.13 24.66 6.32
N LEU A 37 -12.49 25.01 7.44
CA LEU A 37 -11.13 24.57 7.74
C LEU A 37 -11.10 23.08 8.07
N VAL A 38 -12.08 22.58 8.81
CA VAL A 38 -12.23 21.14 9.06
C VAL A 38 -12.47 20.40 7.75
N ILE A 39 -13.33 20.95 6.88
CA ILE A 39 -13.60 20.38 5.55
C ILE A 39 -12.35 20.42 4.67
N LEU A 40 -11.52 21.46 4.75
CA LEU A 40 -10.23 21.53 4.05
C LEU A 40 -9.28 20.42 4.51
N ILE A 41 -9.16 20.19 5.81
CA ILE A 41 -8.31 19.11 6.34
C ILE A 41 -8.83 17.75 5.84
N ALA A 42 -10.14 17.54 5.89
CA ALA A 42 -10.76 16.32 5.38
C ALA A 42 -10.55 16.16 3.87
N ALA A 43 -10.75 17.22 3.09
CA ALA A 43 -10.56 17.27 1.64
C ALA A 43 -9.11 16.98 1.23
N ASN A 44 -8.14 17.55 1.95
CA ASN A 44 -6.72 17.29 1.72
C ASN A 44 -6.36 15.84 2.04
N ARG A 45 -6.99 15.23 3.05
CA ARG A 45 -6.77 13.81 3.35
C ARG A 45 -7.22 12.90 2.21
N VAL A 46 -8.26 13.27 1.46
CA VAL A 46 -8.83 12.46 0.36
C VAL A 46 -8.54 13.01 -1.04
N SER A 47 -7.69 14.04 -1.17
CA SER A 47 -7.38 14.70 -2.44
C SER A 47 -8.62 15.17 -3.22
N TYR A 48 -9.55 15.88 -2.57
CA TYR A 48 -10.74 16.45 -3.23
C TYR A 48 -10.89 17.94 -2.96
N THR A 49 -10.15 18.74 -3.71
CA THR A 49 -10.04 20.19 -3.57
C THR A 49 -11.37 20.92 -3.81
N SER A 50 -12.26 20.37 -4.64
CA SER A 50 -13.55 20.97 -4.93
C SER A 50 -14.51 21.04 -3.73
N TRP A 51 -14.35 20.21 -2.69
CA TRP A 51 -15.13 20.36 -1.45
C TRP A 51 -14.84 21.66 -0.73
N VAL A 52 -13.62 22.16 -0.82
CA VAL A 52 -13.24 23.44 -0.21
C VAL A 52 -14.06 24.55 -0.84
N MET A 53 -14.08 24.62 -2.17
CA MET A 53 -14.87 25.62 -2.89
C MET A 53 -16.37 25.53 -2.56
N LYS A 54 -16.94 24.32 -2.55
CA LYS A 54 -18.35 24.13 -2.17
C LYS A 54 -18.62 24.56 -0.72
N SER A 55 -17.71 24.24 0.21
CA SER A 55 -17.84 24.63 1.61
C SER A 55 -17.74 26.14 1.82
N LEU A 56 -16.94 26.84 1.00
CA LEU A 56 -16.85 28.30 1.01
C LEU A 56 -18.12 28.96 0.48
N VAL A 57 -18.74 28.39 -0.55
CA VAL A 57 -20.07 28.84 -1.03
C VAL A 57 -21.12 28.67 0.06
N VAL A 58 -21.14 27.51 0.73
CA VAL A 58 -22.04 27.26 1.88
C VAL A 58 -21.76 28.24 3.01
N LEU A 59 -20.49 28.54 3.31
CA LEU A 59 -20.12 29.55 4.29
C LEU A 59 -20.62 30.94 3.91
N ALA A 60 -20.48 31.36 2.64
CA ALA A 60 -20.93 32.67 2.18
C ALA A 60 -22.45 32.82 2.33
N ILE A 61 -23.21 31.78 1.96
CA ILE A 61 -24.67 31.74 2.17
C ILE A 61 -24.98 31.77 3.67
N HIS A 62 -24.24 31.01 4.48
CA HIS A 62 -24.44 30.97 5.92
C HIS A 62 -24.19 32.33 6.59
N ILE A 63 -23.11 33.03 6.23
CA ILE A 63 -22.79 34.38 6.72
C ILE A 63 -23.90 35.36 6.33
N LEU A 64 -24.41 35.29 5.10
CA LEU A 64 -25.51 36.13 4.65
C LEU A 64 -26.76 35.93 5.53
N VAL A 65 -27.14 34.66 5.76
CA VAL A 65 -28.28 34.32 6.64
C VAL A 65 -28.03 34.80 8.07
N MET A 66 -26.80 34.64 8.57
CA MET A 66 -26.42 35.11 9.91
C MET A 66 -26.56 36.63 10.04
N ILE A 67 -26.12 37.41 9.04
CA ILE A 67 -26.26 38.87 9.02
C ILE A 67 -27.74 39.28 9.07
N VAL A 68 -28.59 38.64 8.27
CA VAL A 68 -30.04 38.92 8.26
C VAL A 68 -30.68 38.60 9.61
N LEU A 69 -30.35 37.45 10.21
CA LEU A 69 -30.87 37.06 11.51
C LEU A 69 -30.38 37.98 12.63
N LEU A 70 -29.12 38.42 12.60
CA LEU A 70 -28.59 39.39 13.54
C LEU A 70 -29.32 40.74 13.43
N PHE A 71 -29.57 41.22 12.21
CA PHE A 71 -30.32 42.46 11.97
C PHE A 71 -31.78 42.38 12.46
N LEU A 72 -32.45 41.23 12.25
CA LEU A 72 -33.80 41.00 12.77
C LEU A 72 -33.79 40.94 14.31
N SER A 73 -32.77 40.31 14.91
CA SER A 73 -32.64 40.18 16.36
C SER A 73 -32.31 41.50 17.06
N SER A 74 -31.52 42.38 16.46
CA SER A 74 -31.19 43.71 17.03
C SER A 74 -32.40 44.63 17.17
N SER A 75 -33.53 44.27 16.56
CA SER A 75 -34.79 45.00 16.65
C SER A 75 -35.62 44.61 17.88
N SER A 76 -35.23 43.56 18.61
CA SER A 76 -35.90 43.11 19.85
C SER A 76 -35.14 43.62 21.09
N GLU A 77 -35.83 44.33 21.98
CA GLU A 77 -35.30 44.77 23.28
C GLU A 77 -35.25 43.63 24.33
N ASN A 78 -35.85 42.47 24.03
CA ASN A 78 -35.93 41.35 24.97
C ASN A 78 -34.62 40.56 25.03
N THR A 79 -33.97 40.56 26.21
CA THR A 79 -32.74 39.81 26.46
C THR A 79 -32.91 38.29 26.27
N ILE A 80 -34.10 37.75 26.54
CA ILE A 80 -34.41 36.32 26.36
C ILE A 80 -34.44 35.96 24.87
N ASP A 81 -35.05 36.80 24.03
CA ASP A 81 -35.14 36.57 22.58
C ASP A 81 -33.74 36.60 21.94
N ASN A 82 -32.88 37.51 22.40
CA ASN A 82 -31.49 37.60 21.94
C ASN A 82 -30.66 36.36 22.31
N LEU A 83 -30.86 35.82 23.52
CA LEU A 83 -30.20 34.57 23.93
C LEU A 83 -30.67 33.37 23.09
N MET A 84 -31.98 33.25 22.85
CA MET A 84 -32.53 32.17 22.03
C MET A 84 -32.06 32.25 20.58
N ASN A 85 -31.97 33.46 20.01
CA ASN A 85 -31.44 33.69 18.67
C ASN A 85 -29.96 33.30 18.56
N ALA A 86 -29.13 33.64 19.56
CA ALA A 86 -27.71 33.25 19.58
C ALA A 86 -27.53 31.71 19.64
N VAL A 87 -28.33 31.03 20.47
CA VAL A 87 -28.33 29.56 20.55
C VAL A 87 -28.79 28.94 19.22
N PHE A 88 -29.86 29.46 18.64
CA PHE A 88 -30.36 29.01 17.34
C PHE A 88 -29.31 29.17 16.23
N LEU A 89 -28.58 30.29 16.21
CA LEU A 89 -27.48 30.53 15.28
C LEU A 89 -26.33 29.52 15.46
N MET A 90 -25.93 29.25 16.70
CA MET A 90 -24.83 28.32 17.01
C MET A 90 -25.15 26.88 16.56
N PHE A 91 -26.34 26.37 16.90
CA PHE A 91 -26.77 25.04 16.50
C PHE A 91 -27.14 24.95 15.02
N GLY A 92 -27.83 25.97 14.48
CA GLY A 92 -28.21 26.05 13.08
C GLY A 92 -27.01 26.08 12.15
N SER A 93 -25.97 26.84 12.52
CA SER A 93 -24.70 26.88 11.80
C SER A 93 -24.04 25.50 11.73
N THR A 94 -23.93 24.84 12.88
CA THR A 94 -23.35 23.49 12.97
C THR A 94 -24.14 22.47 12.17
N TYR A 95 -25.47 22.57 12.20
CA TYR A 95 -26.36 21.67 11.46
C TYR A 95 -26.14 21.77 9.94
N VAL A 96 -26.00 22.97 9.38
CA VAL A 96 -25.77 23.18 7.93
C VAL A 96 -24.52 22.44 7.46
N PHE A 97 -23.41 22.55 8.18
CA PHE A 97 -22.16 21.89 7.80
C PHE A 97 -22.19 20.38 8.01
N VAL A 98 -22.87 19.89 9.05
CA VAL A 98 -23.08 18.45 9.28
C VAL A 98 -23.91 17.85 8.14
N VAL A 99 -24.98 18.51 7.74
CA VAL A 99 -25.82 18.08 6.60
C VAL A 99 -25.01 18.10 5.30
N PHE A 100 -24.23 19.15 5.07
CA PHE A 100 -23.33 19.23 3.91
C PHE A 100 -22.39 18.03 3.86
N MET A 101 -21.68 17.72 4.95
CA MET A 101 -20.75 16.58 4.98
C MET A 101 -21.46 15.22 4.90
N SER A 102 -22.70 15.13 5.36
CA SER A 102 -23.50 13.90 5.26
C SER A 102 -23.78 13.49 3.82
N PHE A 103 -23.90 14.45 2.90
CA PHE A 103 -24.04 14.15 1.47
C PHE A 103 -22.77 13.58 0.83
N TYR A 104 -21.60 13.93 1.37
CA TYR A 104 -20.29 13.55 0.83
C TYR A 104 -19.60 12.42 1.61
N ILE A 105 -20.31 11.82 2.57
CA ILE A 105 -19.74 10.80 3.44
C ILE A 105 -19.33 9.53 2.69
N ARG A 106 -20.10 9.17 1.67
CA ARG A 106 -19.83 8.00 0.85
C ARG A 106 -18.52 8.18 0.10
N GLU A 107 -18.40 9.28 -0.63
CA GLU A 107 -17.21 9.65 -1.39
C GLU A 107 -15.99 9.81 -0.47
N TYR A 108 -16.19 10.35 0.74
CA TYR A 108 -15.14 10.44 1.75
C TYR A 108 -14.58 9.07 2.13
N LEU A 109 -15.46 8.12 2.49
CA LEU A 109 -15.05 6.79 2.95
C LEU A 109 -14.43 5.97 1.81
N GLU A 110 -15.03 6.00 0.62
CA GLU A 110 -14.52 5.30 -0.56
C GLU A 110 -13.10 5.76 -0.92
N ARG A 111 -12.87 7.08 -0.94
CA ARG A 111 -11.54 7.63 -1.25
C ARG A 111 -10.54 7.44 -0.12
N LEU A 112 -10.97 7.49 1.13
CA LEU A 112 -10.10 7.21 2.27
C LEU A 112 -9.53 5.78 2.21
N ASP A 113 -10.34 4.81 1.78
CA ASP A 113 -9.89 3.43 1.59
C ASP A 113 -9.04 3.27 0.32
N LEU A 114 -9.45 3.83 -0.82
CA LEU A 114 -8.66 3.77 -2.08
C LEU A 114 -7.26 4.39 -1.95
N LYS A 115 -7.10 5.40 -1.10
CA LYS A 115 -5.79 6.02 -0.83
C LYS A 115 -4.73 5.03 -0.34
N GLN A 116 -5.15 3.92 0.28
CA GLN A 116 -4.22 2.89 0.73
C GLN A 116 -3.64 2.06 -0.41
N TYR A 117 -4.33 2.02 -1.55
CA TYR A 117 -3.97 1.18 -2.69
C TYR A 117 -3.39 1.99 -3.86
N MET A 118 -3.71 3.29 -3.95
CA MET A 118 -3.24 4.15 -5.04
C MET A 118 -3.07 5.61 -4.62
N LYS A 119 -2.23 6.34 -5.38
CA LYS A 119 -2.15 7.79 -5.29
C LYS A 119 -3.37 8.39 -5.97
N LEU A 120 -4.22 9.06 -5.20
CA LEU A 120 -5.44 9.71 -5.70
C LEU A 120 -5.12 11.02 -6.42
N GLU A 121 -5.64 11.16 -7.65
CA GLU A 121 -5.67 12.43 -8.36
C GLU A 121 -6.72 13.38 -7.79
N ALA A 122 -6.46 14.69 -7.89
CA ALA A 122 -7.38 15.70 -7.39
C ALA A 122 -8.64 15.79 -8.26
N ASP A 123 -9.81 15.91 -7.61
CA ASP A 123 -11.11 16.18 -8.25
C ASP A 123 -11.62 15.14 -9.27
N VAL A 124 -11.03 13.94 -9.30
CA VAL A 124 -11.52 12.81 -10.10
C VAL A 124 -12.49 11.94 -9.29
N SER A 125 -13.63 11.60 -9.89
CA SER A 125 -14.59 10.63 -9.32
C SER A 125 -14.19 9.21 -9.72
N TYR A 126 -13.95 8.35 -8.73
CA TYR A 126 -13.61 6.96 -8.95
C TYR A 126 -14.80 6.06 -8.63
N SER A 127 -15.02 5.03 -9.47
CA SER A 127 -15.90 3.91 -9.10
C SER A 127 -15.11 2.99 -8.16
N TYR A 128 -15.46 3.00 -6.87
CA TYR A 128 -14.72 2.27 -5.82
C TYR A 128 -14.49 0.80 -6.17
N ARG A 129 -15.55 0.08 -6.57
CA ARG A 129 -15.47 -1.37 -6.84
C ARG A 129 -14.64 -1.65 -8.08
N GLU A 130 -14.87 -0.93 -9.17
CA GLU A 130 -14.14 -1.14 -10.42
C GLU A 130 -12.65 -0.84 -10.27
N MET A 131 -12.31 0.25 -9.56
CA MET A 131 -10.92 0.63 -9.35
C MET A 131 -10.21 -0.29 -8.37
N LYS A 132 -10.89 -0.73 -7.31
CA LYS A 132 -10.31 -1.70 -6.38
C LYS A 132 -10.10 -3.05 -7.05
N ASP A 133 -11.08 -3.52 -7.83
CA ASP A 133 -10.96 -4.78 -8.57
C ASP A 133 -9.87 -4.69 -9.64
N SER A 134 -9.71 -3.56 -10.32
CA SER A 134 -8.63 -3.40 -11.29
C SER A 134 -7.26 -3.37 -10.62
N ILE A 135 -7.10 -2.70 -9.47
CA ILE A 135 -5.84 -2.70 -8.71
C ILE A 135 -5.54 -4.10 -8.17
N LEU A 136 -6.53 -4.78 -7.58
CA LEU A 136 -6.35 -6.15 -7.08
C LEU A 136 -6.00 -7.09 -8.22
N LYS A 137 -6.64 -6.96 -9.38
CA LYS A 137 -6.27 -7.73 -10.58
C LYS A 137 -4.86 -7.42 -11.04
N LEU A 138 -4.41 -6.16 -11.03
CA LEU A 138 -3.04 -5.81 -11.38
C LEU A 138 -2.04 -6.38 -10.37
N GLN A 139 -2.33 -6.34 -9.07
CA GLN A 139 -1.51 -6.98 -8.03
C GLN A 139 -1.50 -8.51 -8.13
N THR A 140 -2.59 -9.12 -8.59
CA THR A 140 -2.68 -10.58 -8.80
C THR A 140 -2.10 -11.00 -10.16
N ASN A 141 -1.99 -10.07 -11.12
CA ASN A 141 -1.45 -10.28 -12.45
C ASN A 141 0.01 -9.84 -12.60
N GLU A 142 0.64 -9.29 -11.56
CA GLU A 142 2.09 -9.34 -11.48
C GLU A 142 2.45 -10.82 -11.35
N PRO A 143 3.05 -11.42 -12.39
CA PRO A 143 3.40 -12.84 -12.31
C PRO A 143 4.36 -13.00 -11.14
N ASP A 144 4.11 -14.01 -10.30
CA ASP A 144 4.98 -14.33 -9.17
C ASP A 144 6.42 -14.35 -9.69
N GLU A 145 7.30 -13.53 -9.10
CA GLU A 145 8.69 -13.40 -9.58
C GLU A 145 9.39 -14.76 -9.63
N LYS A 146 8.97 -15.69 -8.75
CA LYS A 146 9.35 -17.10 -8.79
C LYS A 146 8.92 -17.79 -10.08
N ASP A 147 7.67 -17.63 -10.50
CA ASP A 147 7.12 -18.26 -11.69
C ASP A 147 7.77 -17.71 -12.96
N VAL A 148 8.04 -16.39 -13.00
CA VAL A 148 8.79 -15.76 -14.09
C VAL A 148 10.21 -16.31 -14.16
N PHE A 149 10.90 -16.37 -13.02
CA PHE A 149 12.27 -16.87 -12.93
C PHE A 149 12.35 -18.36 -13.31
N SER A 150 11.42 -19.18 -12.80
CA SER A 150 11.35 -20.61 -13.10
C SER A 150 11.04 -20.86 -14.58
N ALA A 151 10.11 -20.09 -15.18
CA ALA A 151 9.81 -20.16 -16.60
C ALA A 151 11.00 -19.73 -17.47
N MET A 152 11.75 -18.71 -17.06
CA MET A 152 12.99 -18.29 -17.72
C MET A 152 14.02 -19.42 -17.71
N LEU A 153 14.30 -20.02 -16.54
CA LEU A 153 15.24 -21.14 -16.42
C LEU A 153 14.81 -22.36 -17.24
N ALA A 154 13.53 -22.74 -17.17
CA ALA A 154 12.98 -23.84 -17.95
C ALA A 154 13.10 -23.59 -19.47
N GLY A 155 12.86 -22.34 -19.90
CA GLY A 155 12.99 -21.91 -21.28
C GLY A 155 14.43 -22.01 -21.81
N PHE A 156 15.43 -21.66 -21.01
CA PHE A 156 16.84 -21.83 -21.38
C PHE A 156 17.30 -23.30 -21.29
N ARG A 157 16.85 -24.04 -20.29
CA ARG A 157 17.13 -25.48 -20.13
C ARG A 157 16.70 -26.27 -21.38
N ALA A 158 15.55 -25.93 -21.96
CA ALA A 158 15.06 -26.56 -23.19
C ALA A 158 15.91 -26.26 -24.44
N LYS A 159 16.68 -25.17 -24.43
CA LYS A 159 17.53 -24.75 -25.55
C LYS A 159 18.96 -25.27 -25.42
N ILE A 160 19.46 -25.45 -24.20
CA ILE A 160 20.85 -25.86 -23.95
C ILE A 160 21.01 -27.36 -24.19
N SER A 161 22.05 -27.78 -24.92
CA SER A 161 22.34 -29.20 -25.17
C SER A 161 23.25 -29.87 -24.14
N ASP A 162 23.96 -29.08 -23.34
CA ASP A 162 24.92 -29.54 -22.33
C ASP A 162 24.18 -30.04 -21.07
N VAL A 163 24.35 -31.32 -20.73
CA VAL A 163 23.63 -32.01 -19.63
C VAL A 163 24.00 -31.42 -18.27
N THR A 164 25.29 -31.15 -18.02
CA THR A 164 25.73 -30.58 -16.73
C THR A 164 25.15 -29.19 -16.52
N MET A 165 25.04 -28.42 -17.60
CA MET A 165 24.37 -27.13 -17.59
C MET A 165 22.87 -27.27 -17.29
N GLN A 166 22.18 -28.23 -17.91
CA GLN A 166 20.76 -28.48 -17.62
C GLN A 166 20.52 -28.86 -16.15
N GLU A 167 21.39 -29.71 -15.58
CA GLU A 167 21.35 -30.10 -14.17
C GLU A 167 21.54 -28.89 -13.24
N ASN A 168 22.54 -28.03 -13.51
CA ASN A 168 22.75 -26.80 -12.75
C ASN A 168 21.52 -25.89 -12.77
N LEU A 169 20.85 -25.74 -13.92
CA LEU A 169 19.64 -24.93 -14.04
C LEU A 169 18.44 -25.55 -13.31
N GLN A 170 18.31 -26.87 -13.34
CA GLN A 170 17.26 -27.57 -12.59
C GLN A 170 17.47 -27.44 -11.09
N GLU A 171 18.71 -27.49 -10.62
CA GLU A 171 19.04 -27.32 -9.21
C GLU A 171 18.83 -25.86 -8.77
N MET A 172 19.17 -24.88 -9.59
CA MET A 172 18.81 -23.47 -9.35
C MET A 172 17.29 -23.27 -9.25
N GLU A 173 16.50 -23.90 -10.11
CA GLU A 173 15.03 -23.86 -10.06
C GLU A 173 14.52 -24.42 -8.71
N HIS A 174 15.10 -25.53 -8.26
CA HIS A 174 14.78 -26.10 -6.95
C HIS A 174 15.18 -25.18 -5.79
N LEU A 175 16.41 -24.64 -5.79
CA LEU A 175 16.90 -23.72 -4.76
C LEU A 175 16.05 -22.44 -4.70
N ALA A 176 15.66 -21.90 -5.86
CA ALA A 176 14.75 -20.76 -5.94
C ALA A 176 13.41 -21.06 -5.25
N SER A 177 12.87 -22.26 -5.44
CA SER A 177 11.62 -22.67 -4.77
C SER A 177 11.74 -22.72 -3.24
N LEU A 178 12.87 -23.21 -2.73
CA LEU A 178 13.15 -23.28 -1.29
C LEU A 178 13.37 -21.89 -0.67
N ILE A 179 14.05 -21.00 -1.39
CA ILE A 179 14.27 -19.62 -0.96
C ILE A 179 12.94 -18.87 -0.79
N VAL A 180 11.99 -19.04 -1.74
CA VAL A 180 10.65 -18.44 -1.65
C VAL A 180 9.83 -19.02 -0.52
N GLU A 181 9.88 -20.35 -0.33
CA GLU A 181 9.18 -21.01 0.78
C GLU A 181 9.69 -20.52 2.14
N LYS A 182 10.98 -20.16 2.22
CA LYS A 182 11.58 -19.70 3.46
C LYS A 182 11.23 -18.25 3.81
N GLU A 183 11.43 -17.32 2.87
CA GLU A 183 11.20 -15.89 3.11
C GLU A 183 10.80 -15.16 1.82
N GLU A 184 9.49 -15.04 1.60
CA GLU A 184 8.93 -14.47 0.36
C GLU A 184 9.46 -13.05 0.06
N GLU A 185 9.53 -12.16 1.06
CA GLU A 185 9.93 -10.76 0.83
C GLU A 185 11.42 -10.64 0.46
N ARG A 186 12.29 -11.38 1.15
CA ARG A 186 13.73 -11.40 0.86
C ARG A 186 14.03 -12.07 -0.49
N SER A 187 13.24 -13.08 -0.86
CA SER A 187 13.38 -13.78 -2.14
C SER A 187 13.16 -12.86 -3.36
N LYS A 188 12.25 -11.89 -3.28
CA LYS A 188 11.97 -10.93 -4.36
C LYS A 188 13.19 -10.07 -4.69
N LEU A 189 13.82 -9.49 -3.67
CA LEU A 189 15.05 -8.71 -3.84
C LEU A 189 16.20 -9.54 -4.42
N PHE A 190 16.28 -10.81 -4.03
CA PHE A 190 17.27 -11.74 -4.56
C PHE A 190 17.03 -12.02 -6.06
N PHE A 191 15.80 -12.33 -6.47
CA PHE A 191 15.50 -12.58 -7.89
C PHE A 191 15.67 -11.33 -8.74
N LEU A 192 15.25 -10.15 -8.29
CA LEU A 192 15.49 -8.88 -8.99
C LEU A 192 16.97 -8.66 -9.31
N LYS A 193 17.85 -8.99 -8.34
CA LYS A 193 19.30 -8.80 -8.48
C LYS A 193 19.95 -9.80 -9.44
N HIS A 194 19.47 -11.05 -9.44
CA HIS A 194 20.15 -12.15 -10.14
C HIS A 194 19.52 -12.52 -11.48
N SER A 195 18.22 -12.24 -11.70
CA SER A 195 17.49 -12.64 -12.91
C SER A 195 18.05 -12.05 -14.19
N SER A 196 18.25 -10.72 -14.23
CA SER A 196 18.73 -10.04 -15.45
C SER A 196 20.16 -10.42 -15.84
N ALA A 197 21.04 -10.59 -14.84
CA ALA A 197 22.41 -11.02 -15.04
C ALA A 197 22.45 -12.46 -15.57
N LEU A 198 21.68 -13.36 -14.95
CA LEU A 198 21.63 -14.77 -15.35
C LEU A 198 21.00 -14.95 -16.73
N GLU A 199 19.92 -14.23 -17.05
CA GLU A 199 19.31 -14.22 -18.38
C GLU A 199 20.31 -13.82 -19.46
N SER A 200 21.08 -12.76 -19.22
CA SER A 200 22.11 -12.29 -20.16
C SER A 200 23.19 -13.34 -20.40
N ILE A 201 23.66 -14.00 -19.34
CA ILE A 201 24.68 -15.06 -19.40
C ILE A 201 24.15 -16.28 -20.16
N LEU A 202 22.93 -16.72 -19.85
CA LEU A 202 22.30 -17.88 -20.49
C LEU A 202 22.02 -17.63 -21.97
N LYS A 203 21.58 -16.42 -22.31
CA LYS A 203 21.39 -16.00 -23.70
C LYS A 203 22.69 -16.06 -24.49
N GLN A 204 23.78 -15.49 -23.96
CA GLN A 204 25.10 -15.56 -24.59
C GLN A 204 25.57 -17.00 -24.77
N TYR A 205 25.34 -17.87 -23.77
CA TYR A 205 25.72 -19.27 -23.87
C TYR A 205 24.98 -19.99 -25.01
N VAL A 206 23.65 -19.80 -25.09
CA VAL A 206 22.83 -20.40 -26.17
C VAL A 206 23.26 -19.87 -27.54
N GLU A 207 23.47 -18.57 -27.68
CA GLU A 207 23.93 -17.97 -28.95
C GLU A 207 25.26 -18.58 -29.43
N LEU A 208 26.19 -18.86 -28.51
CA LEU A 208 27.48 -19.46 -28.85
C LEU A 208 27.38 -20.95 -29.16
N GLN A 209 26.46 -21.68 -28.53
CA GLN A 209 26.32 -23.12 -28.76
C GLN A 209 25.94 -23.41 -30.22
N ASP A 210 25.10 -22.56 -30.82
CA ASP A 210 24.54 -22.75 -32.16
C ASP A 210 25.46 -22.20 -33.27
N LEU A 211 26.65 -21.70 -32.92
CA LEU A 211 27.61 -21.20 -33.91
C LEU A 211 28.22 -22.35 -34.72
N PRO A 212 28.20 -22.27 -36.06
CA PRO A 212 28.70 -23.33 -36.95
C PRO A 212 30.24 -23.44 -36.98
N LEU A 213 30.96 -22.45 -36.45
CA LEU A 213 32.42 -22.39 -36.43
C LEU A 213 32.94 -22.60 -35.00
N VAL A 214 33.68 -23.69 -34.81
CA VAL A 214 34.36 -24.01 -33.55
C VAL A 214 35.74 -23.35 -33.57
N ASP A 215 35.82 -22.13 -33.05
CA ASP A 215 37.08 -21.44 -32.80
C ASP A 215 37.56 -21.69 -31.34
N PRO A 216 38.86 -21.91 -31.07
CA PRO A 216 39.36 -22.15 -29.72
C PRO A 216 39.05 -21.02 -28.72
N GLU A 217 38.96 -19.76 -29.16
CA GLU A 217 38.56 -18.66 -28.27
C GLU A 217 37.08 -18.76 -27.90
N THR A 218 36.23 -19.19 -28.85
CA THR A 218 34.80 -19.42 -28.63
C THR A 218 34.56 -20.53 -27.61
N GLU A 219 35.29 -21.65 -27.70
CA GLU A 219 35.18 -22.74 -26.72
C GLU A 219 35.70 -22.34 -25.32
N LYS A 220 36.76 -21.53 -25.27
CA LYS A 220 37.24 -20.95 -24.00
C LYS A 220 36.20 -20.02 -23.38
N PHE A 221 35.51 -19.22 -24.20
CA PHE A 221 34.45 -18.33 -23.72
C PHE A 221 33.22 -19.11 -23.25
N LYS A 222 32.77 -20.13 -23.99
CA LYS A 222 31.72 -21.06 -23.53
C LYS A 222 32.04 -21.69 -22.18
N THR A 223 33.28 -22.14 -22.00
CA THR A 223 33.74 -22.75 -20.74
C THR A 223 33.65 -21.76 -19.58
N ARG A 224 34.06 -20.50 -19.79
CA ARG A 224 33.91 -19.44 -18.78
C ARG A 224 32.45 -19.18 -18.43
N LEU A 225 31.55 -19.16 -19.42
CA LEU A 225 30.11 -19.00 -19.16
C LEU A 225 29.56 -20.15 -18.31
N ARG A 226 29.97 -21.40 -18.56
CA ARG A 226 29.60 -22.54 -17.69
C ARG A 226 30.09 -22.36 -16.26
N GLU A 227 31.33 -21.92 -16.08
CA GLU A 227 31.90 -21.65 -14.75
C GLU A 227 31.11 -20.57 -14.00
N VAL A 228 30.72 -19.49 -14.68
CA VAL A 228 29.91 -18.42 -14.08
C VAL A 228 28.53 -18.92 -13.68
N ILE A 229 27.91 -19.79 -14.49
CA ILE A 229 26.59 -20.37 -14.17
C ILE A 229 26.71 -21.34 -12.99
N ALA A 230 27.74 -22.17 -12.94
CA ALA A 230 28.01 -23.00 -11.77
C ALA A 230 28.23 -22.16 -10.50
N LEU A 231 28.93 -21.03 -10.61
CA LEU A 231 29.12 -20.11 -9.50
C LEU A 231 27.81 -19.43 -9.07
N ALA A 232 26.92 -19.13 -10.02
CA ALA A 232 25.58 -18.64 -9.71
C ALA A 232 24.78 -19.69 -8.92
N LYS A 233 24.90 -20.98 -9.24
CA LYS A 233 24.24 -22.05 -8.46
C LYS A 233 24.71 -22.01 -7.01
N THR A 234 26.01 -21.96 -6.79
CA THR A 234 26.59 -21.85 -5.44
C THR A 234 26.16 -20.58 -4.70
N ALA A 235 25.92 -19.47 -5.43
CA ALA A 235 25.37 -18.26 -4.80
C ALA A 235 23.94 -18.48 -4.28
N PHE A 236 23.10 -19.24 -4.99
CA PHE A 236 21.76 -19.62 -4.52
C PHE A 236 21.84 -20.52 -3.28
N GLU A 237 22.75 -21.49 -3.27
CA GLU A 237 22.99 -22.35 -2.11
C GLU A 237 23.41 -21.52 -0.88
N ASN A 238 24.35 -20.59 -1.06
CA ASN A 238 24.85 -19.74 0.02
C ASN A 238 23.76 -18.80 0.55
N GLU A 239 22.88 -18.27 -0.30
CA GLU A 239 21.76 -17.44 0.16
C GLU A 239 20.81 -18.26 1.04
N LEU A 240 20.47 -19.48 0.62
CA LEU A 240 19.61 -20.39 1.38
C LEU A 240 20.25 -20.77 2.73
N ILE A 241 21.54 -21.09 2.75
CA ILE A 241 22.30 -21.36 3.98
C ILE A 241 22.27 -20.13 4.90
N GLY A 242 22.50 -18.93 4.35
CA GLY A 242 22.45 -17.69 5.11
C GLY A 242 21.08 -17.41 5.72
N MET A 243 19.99 -17.81 5.07
CA MET A 243 18.64 -17.74 5.66
C MET A 243 18.48 -18.69 6.85
N PHE A 244 19.02 -19.91 6.76
CA PHE A 244 19.01 -20.86 7.89
C PHE A 244 19.88 -20.40 9.05
N ASP A 245 21.06 -19.85 8.80
CA ASP A 245 21.95 -19.36 9.86
C ASP A 245 21.30 -18.24 10.68
N VAL A 246 20.62 -17.29 10.01
CA VAL A 246 19.89 -16.22 10.69
C VAL A 246 18.78 -16.76 11.59
N GLU A 247 18.06 -17.79 11.14
CA GLU A 247 17.02 -18.44 11.94
C GLU A 247 17.58 -19.22 13.13
N VAL A 248 18.66 -19.98 12.94
CA VAL A 248 19.30 -20.71 14.04
C VAL A 248 19.83 -19.74 15.09
N MET A 249 20.41 -18.61 14.68
CA MET A 249 20.86 -17.57 15.59
C MET A 249 19.69 -16.95 16.37
N SER A 250 18.55 -16.70 15.72
CA SER A 250 17.37 -16.14 16.39
C SER A 250 16.80 -17.13 17.42
N MET A 251 16.66 -18.41 17.06
CA MET A 251 16.22 -19.48 17.97
C MET A 251 17.16 -19.65 19.16
N THR A 252 18.48 -19.58 18.94
CA THR A 252 19.47 -19.68 20.02
C THR A 252 19.34 -18.49 20.98
N SER A 253 19.15 -17.28 20.45
CA SER A 253 18.95 -16.09 21.28
C SER A 253 17.66 -16.16 22.11
N GLU A 254 16.59 -16.74 21.55
CA GLU A 254 15.32 -16.95 22.24
C GLU A 254 15.46 -18.04 23.32
N ALA A 255 16.16 -19.13 23.02
CA ALA A 255 16.44 -20.19 23.97
C ALA A 255 17.29 -19.68 25.15
N ASP A 256 18.31 -18.87 24.89
CA ASP A 256 19.12 -18.23 25.93
C ASP A 256 18.29 -17.25 26.77
N PHE A 257 17.43 -16.46 26.13
CA PHE A 257 16.48 -15.60 26.84
C PHE A 257 15.55 -16.41 27.75
N TYR A 258 14.97 -17.50 27.23
CA TYR A 258 14.09 -18.38 27.99
C TYR A 258 14.82 -19.03 29.17
N LYS A 259 16.03 -19.56 28.94
CA LYS A 259 16.87 -20.12 30.00
C LYS A 259 17.14 -19.08 31.09
N ASN A 260 17.54 -17.86 30.73
CA ASN A 260 17.79 -16.77 31.67
C ASN A 260 16.51 -16.37 32.42
N TYR A 261 15.37 -16.36 31.74
CA TYR A 261 14.07 -16.07 32.34
C TYR A 261 13.66 -17.13 33.38
N VAL A 262 13.81 -18.41 33.04
CA VAL A 262 13.46 -19.53 33.92
C VAL A 262 14.40 -19.60 35.13
N GLN A 263 15.71 -19.33 34.93
CA GLN A 263 16.68 -19.15 36.03
C GLN A 263 16.31 -17.96 36.93
N ALA A 264 15.96 -16.80 36.36
CA ALA A 264 15.53 -15.63 37.13
C ALA A 264 14.24 -15.87 37.93
N LYS A 265 13.40 -16.81 37.48
CA LYS A 265 12.16 -17.25 38.16
C LYS A 265 12.39 -18.39 39.17
N GLY A 266 13.61 -18.92 39.29
CA GLY A 266 13.96 -19.99 40.23
C GLY A 266 13.34 -21.35 39.89
N LEU A 267 13.01 -21.58 38.61
CA LEU A 267 12.41 -22.83 38.14
C LEU A 267 13.47 -23.85 37.66
N ILE A 268 14.73 -23.41 37.57
CA ILE A 268 15.99 -24.18 37.42
C ILE A 268 17.13 -23.40 38.06
#